data_AF-A0A932A9K3-F1
#
_entry.id   AF-A0A932A9K3-F1
#
_cell.length_a   1.000
_cell.length_b   1.000
_cell.length_c   1.000
_cell.angle_alpha   90.00
_cell.angle_beta   90.00
_cell.angle_gamma   90.00
#
_symmetry.space_group_name_H-M   'P 1'
#
loop_
_entity.id
_entity.type
_entity.pdbx_description
1 polymer ?
#
loop_
_entity_poly.entity_id
_entity_poly.type
_entity_poly.pdbx_seq_one_letter_code
_entity_poly.pdbx_strand_id
1 'polypeptide(L)'
;MKKKKGLRFAILLAGLALMVSGLTPLVLRALAADNGPAVTLKSEGVQPRELEDTTEKAIQRDYSAAWKAIASGLGNNDPNALDAGLVGFARDQFAAAIDSQKKTGVKVRYTDKGHQVEAVFYSPDGSAMQLRDTAKLTREVLDGDKVLSRDDVTAHYIVIMAVTEDRWKVRSIEEVPNF
;
A
#
# COMPACT_ATOMS: atom_id res chain seq x y z
N MET A 1 27.54 -60.92 -46.89
CA MET A 1 28.45 -60.80 -48.05
C MET A 1 27.75 -59.97 -49.12
N LYS A 2 28.31 -58.81 -49.53
CA LYS A 2 27.90 -57.94 -50.68
C LYS A 2 26.51 -57.27 -50.55
N LYS A 3 26.24 -56.03 -50.99
CA LYS A 3 27.01 -54.99 -51.71
C LYS A 3 26.33 -53.62 -51.47
N LYS A 4 27.16 -52.59 -51.60
CA LYS A 4 26.92 -51.16 -51.43
C LYS A 4 26.01 -50.51 -52.50
N LYS A 5 25.46 -49.35 -52.08
CA LYS A 5 25.23 -48.07 -52.80
C LYS A 5 23.95 -47.89 -53.63
N GLY A 6 23.26 -46.79 -53.31
CA GLY A 6 22.23 -46.15 -54.14
C GLY A 6 21.60 -44.92 -53.47
N LEU A 7 22.40 -43.88 -53.21
CA LEU A 7 21.93 -42.54 -52.80
C LEU A 7 21.27 -41.85 -54.00
N ARG A 8 19.99 -41.44 -53.93
CA ARG A 8 19.43 -40.27 -54.67
C ARG A 8 18.20 -39.66 -53.97
N PHE A 9 18.42 -38.46 -53.42
CA PHE A 9 17.57 -37.25 -53.43
C PHE A 9 16.04 -37.33 -53.25
N ALA A 10 15.54 -36.70 -52.18
CA ALA A 10 14.54 -35.62 -52.16
C ALA A 10 14.10 -35.40 -50.68
N ILE A 11 14.63 -34.39 -49.99
CA ILE A 11 14.11 -33.02 -49.90
C ILE A 11 12.79 -32.93 -49.11
N LEU A 12 12.89 -32.17 -48.01
CA LEU A 12 11.87 -31.38 -47.31
C LEU A 12 11.00 -32.03 -46.21
N LEU A 13 11.03 -31.33 -45.07
CA LEU A 13 9.96 -31.11 -44.08
C LEU A 13 9.73 -32.16 -42.99
N ALA A 14 10.50 -32.00 -41.90
CA ALA A 14 9.99 -32.02 -40.53
C ALA A 14 11.12 -31.43 -39.67
N GLY A 15 11.10 -30.14 -39.36
CA GLY A 15 10.20 -29.64 -38.32
C GLY A 15 10.86 -29.95 -36.98
N LEU A 16 11.86 -29.14 -36.65
CA LEU A 16 12.66 -29.19 -35.44
C LEU A 16 11.75 -29.16 -34.21
N ALA A 17 11.39 -30.34 -33.72
CA ALA A 17 10.91 -30.51 -32.36
C ALA A 17 12.12 -30.43 -31.43
N LEU A 18 11.94 -29.73 -30.32
CA LEU A 18 12.80 -29.54 -29.14
C LEU A 18 13.48 -28.18 -29.03
N MET A 19 13.20 -27.57 -27.88
CA MET A 19 13.88 -26.44 -27.21
C MET A 19 13.23 -25.07 -27.37
N VAL A 20 12.07 -24.88 -26.72
CA VAL A 20 11.84 -23.65 -25.96
C VAL A 20 11.56 -24.06 -24.51
N SER A 21 12.66 -24.26 -23.82
CA SER A 21 12.81 -24.35 -22.37
C SER A 21 12.24 -23.13 -21.66
N GLY A 22 11.31 -23.36 -20.73
CA GLY A 22 11.50 -22.99 -19.32
C GLY A 22 11.69 -21.52 -18.94
N LEU A 23 11.30 -20.56 -19.77
CA LEU A 23 11.37 -19.14 -19.43
C LEU A 23 10.07 -18.45 -19.79
N THR A 24 9.09 -18.49 -18.88
CA THR A 24 8.14 -17.42 -18.49
C THR A 24 6.87 -18.03 -17.85
N PRO A 25 6.33 -17.43 -16.77
CA PRO A 25 6.34 -15.98 -16.58
C PRO A 25 6.85 -15.55 -15.21
N LEU A 26 8.15 -15.22 -15.13
CA LEU A 26 8.61 -14.24 -14.13
C LEU A 26 8.09 -12.82 -14.47
N VAL A 27 7.51 -12.62 -15.66
CA VAL A 27 7.01 -11.34 -16.16
C VAL A 27 5.57 -11.02 -15.71
N LEU A 28 4.78 -12.00 -15.22
CA LEU A 28 3.43 -11.70 -14.74
C LEU A 28 3.36 -11.10 -13.32
N ARG A 29 4.48 -10.99 -12.60
CA ARG A 29 4.51 -10.28 -11.30
C ARG A 29 4.67 -8.77 -11.43
N ALA A 30 4.95 -8.25 -12.64
CA ALA A 30 5.18 -6.83 -12.88
C ALA A 30 3.89 -6.02 -13.19
N LEU A 31 2.71 -6.66 -13.17
CA LEU A 31 1.41 -6.00 -13.37
C LEU A 31 0.51 -6.10 -12.14
N ALA A 32 1.09 -6.24 -10.94
CA ALA A 32 0.42 -5.73 -9.76
C ALA A 32 0.47 -4.20 -9.91
N ALA A 33 -0.61 -3.61 -10.44
CA ALA A 33 -0.77 -2.17 -10.49
C ALA A 33 -0.39 -1.62 -9.11
N ASP A 34 0.45 -0.58 -9.10
CA ASP A 34 0.96 0.11 -7.91
C ASP A 34 -0.15 0.93 -7.22
N ASN A 35 -1.33 0.31 -7.09
CA ASN A 35 -2.46 0.81 -6.35
C ASN A 35 -2.08 0.59 -4.88
N GLY A 36 -2.09 1.67 -4.09
CA GLY A 36 -1.94 1.58 -2.64
C GLY A 36 -3.02 0.68 -2.02
N PRO A 37 -3.06 0.58 -0.68
CA PRO A 37 -4.05 -0.25 -0.01
C PRO A 37 -5.48 0.10 -0.42
N ALA A 38 -6.34 -0.90 -0.49
CA ALA A 38 -7.74 -0.72 -0.85
C ALA A 38 -8.46 0.07 0.25
N VAL A 39 -9.16 1.14 -0.14
CA VAL A 39 -9.93 1.99 0.78
C VAL A 39 -11.37 2.02 0.31
N THR A 40 -12.28 1.55 1.15
CA THR A 40 -13.73 1.70 0.94
C THR A 40 -14.23 2.82 1.84
N LEU A 41 -14.74 3.90 1.24
CA LEU A 41 -15.31 5.04 1.97
C LEU A 41 -16.84 4.93 2.04
N LYS A 42 -17.39 5.13 3.24
CA LYS A 42 -18.79 5.45 3.50
C LYS A 42 -18.90 6.93 3.81
N SER A 43 -19.78 7.62 3.13
CA SER A 43 -19.99 9.07 3.21
C SER A 43 -21.42 9.44 3.56
N GLU A 44 -22.31 8.45 3.67
CA GLU A 44 -23.72 8.66 3.95
C GLU A 44 -23.89 9.31 5.33
N GLY A 45 -24.56 10.46 5.38
CA GLY A 45 -24.83 11.16 6.63
C GLY A 45 -23.67 11.99 7.18
N VAL A 46 -22.61 12.21 6.39
CA VAL A 46 -21.56 13.18 6.74
C VAL A 46 -22.16 14.59 6.87
N GLN A 47 -21.74 15.31 7.92
CA GLN A 47 -22.26 16.63 8.26
C GLN A 47 -21.13 17.59 8.67
N PRO A 48 -21.35 18.91 8.67
CA PRO A 48 -22.53 19.62 8.15
C PRO A 48 -22.58 19.74 6.61
N ARG A 49 -21.54 19.27 5.92
CA ARG A 49 -21.42 19.34 4.46
C ARG A 49 -21.40 17.94 3.87
N GLU A 50 -22.17 17.73 2.81
CA GLU A 50 -22.12 16.49 2.02
C GLU A 50 -20.80 16.37 1.26
N LEU A 51 -20.31 15.15 1.09
CA LEU A 51 -19.14 14.90 0.24
C LEU A 51 -19.57 14.87 -1.21
N GLU A 52 -18.85 15.60 -2.06
CA GLU A 52 -19.01 15.49 -3.51
C GLU A 52 -18.28 14.25 -4.04
N ASP A 53 -18.79 13.60 -5.10
CA ASP A 53 -18.16 12.41 -5.71
C ASP A 53 -16.66 12.57 -6.02
N THR A 54 -16.25 13.77 -6.43
CA THR A 54 -14.84 14.08 -6.72
C THR A 54 -14.01 14.11 -5.45
N THR A 55 -14.58 14.64 -4.37
CA THR A 55 -13.96 14.70 -3.05
C THR A 55 -13.83 13.30 -2.46
N GLU A 56 -14.86 12.46 -2.57
CA GLU A 56 -14.80 11.05 -2.12
C GLU A 56 -13.65 10.28 -2.78
N LYS A 57 -13.54 10.38 -4.11
CA LYS A 57 -12.45 9.73 -4.86
C LYS A 57 -11.08 10.29 -4.46
N ALA A 58 -10.98 11.58 -4.22
CA ALA A 58 -9.75 12.20 -3.74
C ALA A 58 -9.37 11.66 -2.35
N ILE A 59 -10.33 11.57 -1.42
CA ILE A 59 -10.11 11.02 -0.08
C ILE A 59 -9.65 9.56 -0.14
N GLN A 60 -10.33 8.71 -0.92
CA GLN A 60 -9.94 7.30 -1.07
C GLN A 60 -8.49 7.17 -1.58
N ARG A 61 -8.16 7.91 -2.65
CA ARG A 61 -6.81 7.93 -3.24
C ARG A 61 -5.76 8.43 -2.25
N ASP A 62 -6.02 9.57 -1.62
CA ASP A 62 -5.04 10.27 -0.80
C ASP A 62 -4.85 9.58 0.56
N TYR A 63 -5.90 8.99 1.14
CA TYR A 63 -5.81 8.17 2.34
C TYR A 63 -5.05 6.86 2.08
N SER A 64 -5.28 6.22 0.93
CA SER A 64 -4.50 5.07 0.47
C SER A 64 -3.01 5.44 0.33
N ALA A 65 -2.71 6.61 -0.23
CA ALA A 65 -1.34 7.13 -0.35
C ALA A 65 -0.69 7.38 1.03
N ALA A 66 -1.45 7.87 2.01
CA ALA A 66 -0.94 8.07 3.37
C ALA A 66 -0.52 6.76 4.04
N TRP A 67 -1.33 5.70 3.93
CA TRP A 67 -0.95 4.38 4.46
C TRP A 67 0.24 3.75 3.74
N LYS A 68 0.33 3.93 2.41
CA LYS A 68 1.54 3.54 1.65
C LYS A 68 2.78 4.31 2.13
N ALA A 69 2.64 5.59 2.44
CA ALA A 69 3.72 6.42 2.98
C ALA A 69 4.15 5.95 4.38
N ILE A 70 3.21 5.64 5.27
CA ILE A 70 3.48 5.08 6.62
C ILE A 70 4.24 3.75 6.50
N ALA A 71 3.73 2.82 5.69
CA ALA A 71 4.33 1.50 5.51
C ALA A 71 5.75 1.60 4.93
N SER A 72 5.94 2.46 3.93
CA SER A 72 7.26 2.72 3.33
C SER A 72 8.21 3.36 4.34
N GLY A 73 7.79 4.42 5.03
CA GLY A 73 8.64 5.16 5.95
C GLY A 73 9.12 4.31 7.12
N LEU A 74 8.21 3.58 7.77
CA LEU A 74 8.55 2.67 8.87
C LEU A 74 9.40 1.48 8.40
N GLY A 75 9.02 0.85 7.28
CA GLY A 75 9.72 -0.33 6.77
C GLY A 75 11.14 -0.05 6.28
N ASN A 76 11.37 1.13 5.70
CA ASN A 76 12.65 1.56 5.13
C ASN A 76 13.46 2.48 6.06
N ASN A 77 12.94 2.83 7.25
CA ASN A 77 13.50 3.86 8.12
C ASN A 77 13.72 5.21 7.40
N ASP A 78 12.81 5.57 6.49
CA ASP A 78 12.90 6.80 5.70
C ASP A 78 11.81 7.80 6.13
N PRO A 79 12.14 8.80 6.95
CA PRO A 79 11.15 9.79 7.39
C PRO A 79 10.67 10.71 6.26
N ASN A 80 11.44 10.86 5.16
CA ASN A 80 11.03 11.71 4.04
C ASN A 80 9.90 11.09 3.23
N ALA A 81 9.79 9.75 3.24
CA ALA A 81 8.68 9.05 2.60
C ALA A 81 7.30 9.43 3.18
N LEU A 82 7.26 9.92 4.43
CA LEU A 82 6.01 10.31 5.12
C LEU A 82 5.34 11.54 4.47
N ASP A 83 6.13 12.45 3.91
CA ASP A 83 5.63 13.75 3.41
C ASP A 83 4.68 13.60 2.19
N ALA A 84 4.68 12.41 1.57
CA ALA A 84 3.80 12.05 0.47
C ALA A 84 2.31 12.00 0.86
N GLY A 85 1.99 11.71 2.12
CA GLY A 85 0.60 11.58 2.58
C GLY A 85 0.33 12.09 4.00
N LEU A 86 1.35 12.55 4.71
CA LEU A 86 1.25 13.02 6.09
C LEU A 86 1.70 14.48 6.21
N VAL A 87 1.14 15.17 7.19
CA VAL A 87 1.52 16.53 7.57
C VAL A 87 1.30 16.72 9.08
N GLY A 88 1.95 17.71 9.68
CA GLY A 88 1.72 18.09 11.07
C GLY A 88 1.93 16.92 12.05
N PHE A 89 1.01 16.77 12.99
CA PHE A 89 1.17 15.86 14.13
C PHE A 89 1.40 14.39 13.72
N ALA A 90 0.63 13.89 12.76
CA ALA A 90 0.80 12.51 12.28
C ALA A 90 2.20 12.29 11.69
N ARG A 91 2.67 13.23 10.86
CA ARG A 91 4.01 13.17 10.26
C ARG A 91 5.09 13.13 11.34
N ASP A 92 4.99 14.01 12.33
CA ASP A 92 5.98 14.10 13.42
C ASP A 92 5.98 12.85 14.31
N GLN A 93 4.80 12.29 14.59
CA GLN A 93 4.65 11.06 15.35
C GLN A 93 5.37 9.88 14.67
N PHE A 94 5.13 9.66 13.37
CA PHE A 94 5.80 8.57 12.64
C PHE A 94 7.29 8.85 12.42
N ALA A 95 7.70 10.10 12.23
CA ALA A 95 9.11 10.46 12.15
C ALA A 95 9.84 10.13 13.46
N ALA A 96 9.24 10.46 14.60
CA ALA A 96 9.79 10.11 15.91
C ALA A 96 9.86 8.59 16.13
N ALA A 97 8.87 7.84 15.65
CA ALA A 97 8.91 6.38 15.67
C ALA A 97 10.10 5.86 14.84
N ILE A 98 10.27 6.34 13.60
CA ILE A 98 11.41 5.97 12.73
C ILE A 98 12.75 6.30 13.40
N ASP A 99 12.89 7.46 14.03
CA ASP A 99 14.11 7.84 14.75
C ASP A 99 14.40 6.90 15.93
N SER A 100 13.36 6.43 16.63
CA SER A 100 13.49 5.41 17.66
C SER A 100 13.95 4.07 17.08
N GLN A 101 13.39 3.65 15.94
CA GLN A 101 13.80 2.41 15.25
C GLN A 101 15.28 2.46 14.84
N LYS A 102 15.76 3.60 14.34
CA LYS A 102 17.16 3.79 13.97
C LYS A 102 18.11 3.69 15.17
N LYS A 103 17.69 4.16 16.34
CA LYS A 103 18.50 4.12 17.57
C LYS A 103 18.57 2.72 18.19
N THR A 104 17.48 1.97 18.11
CA THR A 104 17.36 0.65 18.76
C THR A 104 17.72 -0.52 17.84
N GLY A 105 17.67 -0.33 16.52
CA GLY A 105 17.78 -1.41 15.53
C GLY A 105 16.49 -2.21 15.34
N VAL A 106 15.46 -1.94 16.16
CA VAL A 106 14.15 -2.60 16.10
C VAL A 106 13.21 -1.78 15.23
N LYS A 107 12.69 -2.36 14.14
CA LYS A 107 11.76 -1.69 13.23
C LYS A 107 10.38 -2.35 13.19
N VAL A 108 9.37 -1.56 12.89
CA VAL A 108 8.01 -2.01 12.59
C VAL A 108 7.82 -2.03 11.08
N ARG A 109 7.21 -3.10 10.57
CA ARG A 109 6.74 -3.19 9.19
C ARG A 109 5.25 -3.43 9.18
N TYR A 110 4.54 -2.62 8.39
CA TYR A 110 3.13 -2.86 8.08
C TYR A 110 2.99 -3.49 6.70
N THR A 111 2.19 -4.55 6.61
CA THR A 111 1.58 -5.00 5.36
C THR A 111 0.11 -4.68 5.43
N ASP A 112 -0.34 -3.81 4.54
CA ASP A 112 -1.70 -3.32 4.52
C ASP A 112 -2.63 -4.26 3.74
N LYS A 113 -3.78 -4.60 4.32
CA LYS A 113 -4.79 -5.48 3.73
C LYS A 113 -6.12 -4.77 3.45
N GLY A 114 -6.18 -3.45 3.67
CA GLY A 114 -7.29 -2.59 3.32
C GLY A 114 -8.03 -1.97 4.50
N HIS A 115 -8.87 -1.00 4.16
CA HIS A 115 -9.53 -0.08 5.09
C HIS A 115 -11.02 0.03 4.83
N GLN A 116 -11.79 0.10 5.91
CA GLN A 116 -13.20 0.51 5.88
C GLN A 116 -13.32 1.84 6.60
N VAL A 117 -13.52 2.89 5.81
CA VAL A 117 -13.48 4.27 6.27
C VAL A 117 -14.89 4.85 6.27
N GLU A 118 -15.24 5.57 7.32
CA GLU A 118 -16.47 6.34 7.46
C GLU A 118 -16.10 7.83 7.64
N ALA A 119 -16.63 8.70 6.79
CA ALA A 119 -16.52 10.14 6.98
C ALA A 119 -17.61 10.60 7.97
N VAL A 120 -17.18 11.10 9.13
CA VAL A 120 -18.11 11.50 10.21
C VAL A 120 -18.32 13.00 10.27
N PHE A 121 -17.35 13.78 9.81
CA PHE A 121 -17.44 15.23 9.77
C PHE A 121 -16.66 15.78 8.59
N TYR A 122 -17.26 16.73 7.89
CA TYR A 122 -16.60 17.51 6.83
C TYR A 122 -16.82 18.99 7.10
N SER A 123 -15.73 19.74 7.26
CA SER A 123 -15.80 21.13 7.71
C SER A 123 -16.59 22.00 6.72
N PRO A 124 -17.34 23.02 7.20
CA PRO A 124 -18.12 23.90 6.31
C PRO A 124 -17.29 24.56 5.20
N ASP A 125 -16.06 24.94 5.52
CA ASP A 125 -15.11 25.56 4.59
C ASP A 125 -14.43 24.54 3.64
N GLY A 126 -14.67 23.24 3.82
CA GLY A 126 -14.12 22.18 2.98
C GLY A 126 -12.64 21.87 3.21
N SER A 127 -12.02 22.39 4.27
CA SER A 127 -10.57 22.29 4.48
C SER A 127 -10.14 21.06 5.29
N ALA A 128 -11.05 20.43 6.04
CA ALA A 128 -10.74 19.32 6.94
C ALA A 128 -11.87 18.30 7.03
N MET A 129 -11.50 17.03 7.26
CA MET A 129 -12.41 15.92 7.40
C MET A 129 -11.98 15.02 8.54
N GLN A 130 -12.94 14.58 9.36
CA GLN A 130 -12.73 13.52 10.33
C GLN A 130 -13.23 12.20 9.76
N LEU A 131 -12.41 11.18 9.90
CA LEU A 131 -12.70 9.82 9.49
C LEU A 131 -12.62 8.87 10.68
N ARG A 132 -13.41 7.81 10.62
CA ARG A 132 -13.27 6.58 11.41
C ARG A 132 -12.82 5.47 10.48
N ASP A 133 -11.74 4.78 10.80
CA ASP A 133 -11.19 3.72 9.95
C ASP A 133 -11.05 2.40 10.69
N THR A 134 -11.65 1.34 10.15
CA THR A 134 -11.33 -0.04 10.52
C THR A 134 -10.31 -0.60 9.54
N ALA A 135 -9.05 -0.61 9.94
CA ALA A 135 -7.92 -1.07 9.14
C ALA A 135 -7.61 -2.55 9.41
N LYS A 136 -7.31 -3.31 8.35
CA LYS A 136 -6.78 -4.67 8.46
C LYS A 136 -5.31 -4.66 8.08
N LEU A 137 -4.44 -4.96 9.05
CA LEU A 137 -3.00 -4.87 8.87
C LEU A 137 -2.32 -6.17 9.31
N THR A 138 -1.18 -6.50 8.71
CA THR A 138 -0.17 -7.32 9.37
C THR A 138 0.89 -6.39 9.94
N ARG A 139 1.13 -6.49 11.25
CA ARG A 139 2.22 -5.78 11.93
C ARG A 139 3.33 -6.77 12.24
N GLU A 140 4.54 -6.46 11.78
CA GLU A 140 5.75 -7.20 12.12
C GLU A 140 6.71 -6.31 12.90
N VAL A 141 7.28 -6.84 13.98
CA VAL A 141 8.39 -6.22 14.69
C VAL A 141 9.65 -6.99 14.32
N LEU A 142 10.69 -6.29 13.86
CA LEU A 142 11.92 -6.88 13.36
C LEU A 142 13.13 -6.31 14.09
N ASP A 143 14.12 -7.16 14.36
CA ASP A 143 15.48 -6.76 14.73
C ASP A 143 16.40 -7.12 13.57
N GLY A 144 16.85 -6.10 12.84
CA GLY A 144 17.43 -6.27 11.50
C GLY A 144 16.43 -6.92 10.53
N ASP A 145 16.75 -8.12 10.05
CA ASP A 145 15.90 -8.92 9.17
C ASP A 145 15.16 -10.05 9.91
N LYS A 146 15.42 -10.22 11.20
CA LYS A 146 14.76 -11.24 12.02
C LYS A 146 13.40 -10.72 12.48
N VAL A 147 12.34 -11.42 12.11
CA VAL A 147 10.99 -11.16 12.64
C VAL A 147 10.92 -11.65 14.09
N LEU A 148 10.68 -10.73 15.02
CA LEU A 148 10.50 -11.01 16.45
C LEU A 148 9.04 -11.31 16.78
N SER A 149 8.11 -10.59 16.16
CA SER A 149 6.67 -10.84 16.26
C SER A 149 5.96 -10.52 14.96
N ARG A 150 4.82 -11.17 14.75
CA ARG A 150 3.95 -10.96 13.59
C ARG A 150 2.50 -11.18 14.01
N ASP A 151 1.70 -10.14 13.87
CA ASP A 151 0.30 -10.14 14.25
C ASP A 151 -0.56 -9.68 13.07
N ASP A 152 -1.64 -10.40 12.79
CA ASP A 152 -2.72 -9.91 11.95
C ASP A 152 -3.71 -9.15 12.85
N VAL A 153 -3.81 -7.84 12.64
CA VAL A 153 -4.57 -6.93 13.49
C VAL A 153 -5.73 -6.31 12.72
N THR A 154 -6.86 -6.17 13.40
CA THR A 154 -7.93 -5.25 13.02
C THR A 154 -7.84 -4.08 13.98
N ALA A 155 -7.50 -2.90 13.46
CA ALA A 155 -7.28 -1.69 14.26
C ALA A 155 -8.34 -0.64 13.92
N HIS A 156 -8.73 0.15 14.91
CA HIS A 156 -9.67 1.25 14.76
C HIS A 156 -8.94 2.57 14.90
N TYR A 157 -9.13 3.49 13.96
CA TYR A 157 -8.47 4.80 13.96
C TYR A 157 -9.48 5.94 13.90
N ILE A 158 -9.23 6.99 14.68
CA ILE A 158 -9.79 8.32 14.42
C ILE A 158 -8.74 9.11 13.64
N VAL A 159 -9.12 9.63 12.48
CA VAL A 159 -8.20 10.33 11.58
C VAL A 159 -8.73 11.72 11.28
N ILE A 160 -7.83 12.70 11.27
CA ILE A 160 -8.10 14.02 10.72
C ILE A 160 -7.29 14.16 9.43
N MET A 161 -7.99 14.32 8.31
CA MET A 161 -7.40 14.73 7.04
C MET A 161 -7.61 16.23 6.82
N ALA A 162 -6.63 16.88 6.19
CA ALA A 162 -6.71 18.28 5.81
C ALA A 162 -6.19 18.48 4.39
N VAL A 163 -6.74 19.48 3.69
CA VAL A 163 -6.25 19.88 2.37
C VAL A 163 -4.94 20.65 2.52
N THR A 164 -3.90 20.22 1.80
CA THR A 164 -2.59 20.86 1.72
C THR A 164 -2.05 20.74 0.30
N GLU A 165 -1.60 21.84 -0.29
CA GLU A 165 -0.93 21.82 -1.62
C GLU A 165 -1.71 20.97 -2.65
N ASP A 166 -3.03 21.21 -2.73
CA ASP A 166 -3.98 20.55 -3.63
C ASP A 166 -4.26 19.05 -3.39
N ARG A 167 -3.80 18.48 -2.27
CA ARG A 167 -4.14 17.10 -1.87
C ARG A 167 -4.63 17.00 -0.44
N TRP A 168 -5.40 15.96 -0.16
CA TRP A 168 -5.70 15.59 1.21
C TRP A 168 -4.49 14.89 1.85
N LYS A 169 -4.12 15.29 3.06
CA LYS A 169 -3.08 14.62 3.85
C LYS A 169 -3.57 14.31 5.25
N VAL A 170 -3.06 13.23 5.83
CA VAL A 170 -3.33 12.87 7.23
C VAL A 170 -2.59 13.84 8.13
N ARG A 171 -3.33 14.62 8.90
CA ARG A 171 -2.82 15.59 9.87
C ARG A 171 -2.71 14.99 11.27
N SER A 172 -3.64 14.11 11.62
CA SER A 172 -3.67 13.37 12.89
C SER A 172 -4.24 11.98 12.65
N ILE A 173 -3.72 10.99 13.38
CA ILE A 173 -4.23 9.62 13.41
C ILE A 173 -4.03 9.07 14.81
N GLU A 174 -5.06 8.47 15.38
CA GLU A 174 -5.04 7.91 16.72
C GLU A 174 -5.72 6.54 16.71
N GLU A 175 -5.02 5.53 17.22
CA GLU A 175 -5.59 4.19 17.41
C GLU A 175 -6.51 4.22 18.64
N VAL A 176 -7.74 3.74 18.48
CA VAL A 176 -8.75 3.65 19.53
C VAL A 176 -9.19 2.20 19.73
N PRO A 177 -9.68 1.82 20.92
CA PRO A 177 -10.14 0.44 21.15
C PRO A 177 -11.36 0.05 20.30
N ASN A 178 -12.26 1.00 20.05
CA ASN A 178 -13.49 0.90 19.26
C ASN A 178 -14.06 2.32 18.98
N PHE A 179 -15.21 2.41 18.28
CA PHE A 179 -15.88 3.67 17.88
C PHE A 179 -17.14 4.01 18.65
#